data_AF-R5KL13-F1
#
_entry.id   AF-R5KL13-F1
#
_cell.length_a   1.000
_cell.length_b   1.000
_cell.length_c   1.000
_cell.angle_alpha   90.00
_cell.angle_beta   90.00
_cell.angle_gamma   90.00
#
_symmetry.space_group_name_H-M   'P 1'
#
loop_
_entity.id
_entity.type
_entity.pdbx_description
1 polymer ?
#
loop_
_entity_poly.entity_id
_entity_poly.type
_entity_poly.pdbx_seq_one_letter_code
_entity_poly.pdbx_strand_id
1 'polypeptide(L)'
;MALKRRVNFNIDRLRLCYRQPQQLFTDVTSCDNDTEIDCGDFRLKIVDNGRTDDDEQQPTNATAQIRYRDGDKDVTFGILELNNSAKYRGKCFLSLDQPALYDCQGRDVCTGEKYNHLCYLPYITSTLGLVLNNITLLEIAADTNVNPVPTIRRMVHDHPNYDMILRGKKVADANRKIGGYYETYGRSRERQDRYPTLNFRSEKDPEYPKLRIYNKTREILESSGKKYEAAWNEYGNHAVFRAEIELRNESYRQWLSHIAPIKPEWGCLEDAEHLLLSEEYRTAIWLYWTRRMLYFRPKGRRKEVIDLADIISGEAC
;
A
#
# COMPACT_ATOMS: atom_id res chain seq x y z
N MET A 1 -9.04 30.08 4.76
CA MET A 1 -7.56 30.14 4.72
C MET A 1 -7.06 29.08 3.76
N ALA A 2 -6.05 29.37 2.94
CA ALA A 2 -5.48 28.36 2.04
C ALA A 2 -4.68 27.33 2.87
N LEU A 3 -4.98 26.05 2.72
CA LEU A 3 -4.22 24.99 3.37
C LEU A 3 -2.78 24.99 2.82
N LYS A 4 -1.79 25.00 3.72
CA LYS A 4 -0.38 24.81 3.34
C LYS A 4 -0.25 23.48 2.60
N ARG A 5 0.55 23.43 1.54
CA ARG A 5 0.80 22.18 0.81
C ARG A 5 1.32 21.12 1.77
N ARG A 6 0.70 19.95 1.74
CA ARG A 6 1.00 18.82 2.62
C ARG A 6 0.93 17.55 1.80
N VAL A 7 1.88 16.66 2.06
CA VAL A 7 1.88 15.29 1.54
C VAL A 7 1.86 14.37 2.74
N ASN A 8 0.98 13.37 2.74
CA ASN A 8 0.95 12.33 3.77
C ASN A 8 1.28 10.98 3.11
N PHE A 9 2.19 10.22 3.71
CA PHE A 9 2.58 8.89 3.22
C PHE A 9 1.98 7.78 4.09
N ASN A 10 1.06 7.02 3.51
CA ASN A 10 0.26 6.02 4.22
C ASN A 10 0.37 4.66 3.55
N ILE A 11 0.14 3.59 4.31
CA ILE A 11 -0.06 2.26 3.76
C ILE A 11 -1.54 2.14 3.39
N ASP A 12 -1.84 1.90 2.12
CA ASP A 12 -3.21 1.75 1.63
C ASP A 12 -3.68 0.31 1.67
N ARG A 13 -2.76 -0.64 1.41
CA ARG A 13 -2.99 -2.09 1.51
C ARG A 13 -1.72 -2.79 1.93
N LEU A 14 -1.86 -3.81 2.77
CA LEU A 14 -0.76 -4.63 3.23
C LEU A 14 -1.17 -6.10 3.28
N ARG A 15 -0.37 -6.95 2.65
CA ARG A 15 -0.46 -8.41 2.80
C ARG A 15 0.89 -9.01 3.08
N LEU A 16 0.99 -9.66 4.23
CA LEU A 16 2.20 -10.28 4.74
C LEU A 16 2.07 -11.80 4.65
N CYS A 17 3.18 -12.48 4.42
CA CYS A 17 3.28 -13.93 4.45
C CYS A 17 4.18 -14.32 5.61
N TYR A 18 3.72 -15.25 6.43
CA TYR A 18 4.42 -15.75 7.60
C TYR A 18 4.64 -17.24 7.51
N ARG A 19 5.59 -17.74 8.30
CA ARG A 19 5.55 -19.13 8.78
C ARG A 19 4.67 -19.15 10.02
N GLN A 20 3.73 -20.09 10.08
CA GLN A 20 2.84 -20.26 11.21
C GLN A 20 3.24 -21.47 12.06
N PRO A 21 2.99 -21.44 13.38
CA PRO A 21 3.07 -22.65 14.21
C PRO A 21 2.02 -23.67 13.78
N GLN A 22 2.34 -24.97 13.90
CA GLN A 22 1.38 -26.04 13.68
C GLN A 22 0.22 -25.97 14.68
N GLN A 23 0.51 -25.63 15.94
CA GLN A 23 -0.50 -25.51 16.99
C GLN A 23 -1.59 -24.49 16.62
N LEU A 24 -1.20 -23.31 16.10
CA LEU A 24 -2.15 -22.29 15.64
C LEU A 24 -3.11 -22.81 14.56
N PHE A 25 -2.60 -23.61 13.62
CA PHE A 25 -3.46 -24.23 12.60
C PHE A 25 -4.46 -25.19 13.24
N THR A 26 -3.96 -26.06 14.12
CA THR A 26 -4.76 -27.07 14.81
C THR A 26 -5.85 -26.41 15.65
N ASP A 27 -5.51 -25.39 16.44
CA ASP A 27 -6.46 -24.66 17.29
C ASP A 27 -7.60 -24.08 16.44
N VAL A 28 -7.25 -23.35 15.36
CA VAL A 28 -8.25 -22.74 14.47
C VAL A 28 -9.15 -23.77 13.80
N THR A 29 -8.57 -24.85 13.28
CA THR A 29 -9.34 -25.88 12.55
C THR A 29 -10.19 -26.76 13.47
N SER A 30 -9.83 -26.86 14.75
CA SER A 30 -10.59 -27.62 15.76
C SER A 30 -11.87 -26.90 16.22
N CYS A 31 -11.95 -25.58 16.03
CA CYS A 31 -13.11 -24.78 16.38
C CYS A 31 -14.15 -24.77 15.26
N ASP A 32 -15.42 -24.54 15.63
CA ASP A 32 -16.49 -24.34 14.66
C ASP A 32 -16.44 -22.93 14.07
N ASN A 33 -17.03 -22.75 12.88
CA ASN A 33 -17.19 -21.43 12.29
C ASN A 33 -17.95 -20.50 13.26
N ASP A 34 -17.64 -19.21 13.19
CA ASP A 34 -18.10 -18.16 14.11
C ASP A 34 -17.60 -18.27 15.57
N THR A 35 -16.88 -19.33 15.94
CA THR A 35 -16.20 -19.39 17.24
C THR A 35 -15.11 -18.32 17.34
N GLU A 36 -14.93 -17.76 18.53
CA GLU A 36 -13.84 -16.82 18.82
C GLU A 36 -12.82 -17.47 19.76
N ILE A 37 -11.56 -17.50 19.33
CA ILE A 37 -10.42 -17.90 20.17
C ILE A 37 -9.89 -16.63 20.82
N ASP A 38 -9.88 -16.59 22.15
CA ASP A 38 -9.31 -15.49 22.93
C ASP A 38 -7.77 -15.56 22.90
N CYS A 39 -7.13 -14.46 22.51
CA CYS A 39 -5.67 -14.31 22.47
C CYS A 39 -5.20 -13.19 23.41
N GLY A 40 -6.00 -12.82 24.42
CA GLY A 40 -5.73 -11.73 25.34
C GLY A 40 -6.34 -10.42 24.84
N ASP A 41 -5.52 -9.53 24.26
CA ASP A 41 -6.01 -8.21 23.81
C ASP A 41 -6.71 -8.23 22.45
N PHE A 42 -6.70 -9.38 21.77
CA PHE A 42 -7.42 -9.62 20.53
C PHE A 42 -7.98 -11.04 20.49
N ARG A 43 -8.80 -11.31 19.49
CA ARG A 43 -9.46 -12.59 19.26
C ARG A 43 -9.40 -13.00 17.80
N LEU A 44 -9.35 -14.30 17.57
CA LEU A 44 -9.51 -14.91 16.25
C LEU A 44 -10.95 -15.38 16.08
N LYS A 45 -11.74 -14.68 15.27
CA LYS A 45 -13.06 -15.16 14.86
C LYS A 45 -12.90 -16.10 13.67
N ILE A 46 -13.29 -17.36 13.82
CA ILE A 46 -13.19 -18.35 12.74
C ILE A 46 -14.24 -18.04 11.67
N VAL A 47 -13.79 -17.81 10.44
CA VAL A 47 -14.67 -17.58 9.28
C VAL A 47 -14.90 -18.90 8.55
N ASP A 48 -13.84 -19.67 8.39
CA ASP A 48 -13.84 -20.97 7.73
C ASP A 48 -12.78 -21.86 8.38
N ASN A 49 -13.19 -22.92 9.05
CA ASN A 49 -12.30 -23.88 9.69
C ASN A 49 -11.73 -24.93 8.70
N GLY A 50 -12.15 -24.91 7.43
CA GLY A 50 -11.69 -25.78 6.36
C GLY A 50 -12.10 -27.25 6.49
N ARG A 51 -12.95 -27.60 7.47
CA ARG A 51 -13.50 -28.95 7.63
C ARG A 51 -14.62 -29.17 6.62
N THR A 52 -14.60 -30.33 5.98
CA THR A 52 -15.68 -30.80 5.10
C THR A 52 -16.68 -31.63 5.88
N ASP A 53 -17.88 -31.85 5.32
CA ASP A 53 -18.88 -32.78 5.89
C ASP A 53 -18.36 -34.24 5.96
N ASP A 54 -17.28 -34.53 5.24
CA ASP A 54 -16.52 -35.77 5.32
C ASP A 54 -15.38 -35.63 6.34
N ASP A 55 -15.60 -36.17 7.54
CA ASP A 55 -14.67 -36.13 8.69
C ASP A 55 -13.33 -36.85 8.42
N GLU A 56 -13.19 -37.62 7.33
CA GLU A 56 -11.93 -38.29 7.00
C GLU A 56 -10.89 -37.34 6.40
N GLN A 57 -11.31 -36.22 5.81
CA GLN A 57 -10.40 -35.30 5.14
C GLN A 57 -9.90 -34.21 6.10
N GLN A 58 -8.62 -34.29 6.47
CA GLN A 58 -8.00 -33.25 7.30
C GLN A 58 -8.01 -31.88 6.60
N PRO A 59 -8.34 -30.80 7.31
CA PRO A 59 -8.35 -29.46 6.74
C PRO A 59 -6.93 -29.07 6.30
N THR A 60 -6.83 -28.43 5.14
CA THR A 60 -5.55 -27.98 4.56
C THR A 60 -5.39 -26.47 4.54
N ASN A 61 -6.48 -25.75 4.77
CA ASN A 61 -6.56 -24.31 4.90
C ASN A 61 -7.61 -23.95 5.96
N ALA A 62 -7.52 -22.74 6.48
CA ALA A 62 -8.54 -22.15 7.33
C ALA A 62 -8.42 -20.62 7.25
N THR A 63 -9.50 -19.93 7.56
CA THR A 63 -9.57 -18.47 7.56
C THR A 63 -10.13 -17.98 8.89
N ALA A 64 -9.40 -17.05 9.51
CA ALA A 64 -9.84 -16.35 10.71
C ALA A 64 -9.76 -14.83 10.52
N GLN A 65 -10.66 -14.10 11.16
CA GLN A 65 -10.59 -12.65 11.31
C GLN A 65 -9.91 -12.31 12.62
N ILE A 66 -8.94 -11.40 12.57
CA ILE A 66 -8.33 -10.83 13.77
C ILE A 66 -9.16 -9.62 14.19
N ARG A 67 -9.71 -9.65 15.40
CA ARG A 67 -10.59 -8.61 15.92
C ARG A 67 -10.19 -8.21 17.33
N TYR A 68 -10.44 -6.98 17.72
CA TYR A 68 -10.29 -6.53 19.11
C TYR A 68 -11.25 -5.38 19.41
N ARG A 69 -11.39 -5.05 20.69
CA ARG A 69 -12.17 -3.90 21.12
C ARG A 69 -11.27 -2.68 21.27
N ASP A 70 -11.64 -1.60 20.59
CA ASP A 70 -11.09 -0.27 20.80
C ASP A 70 -12.20 0.61 21.38
N GLY A 71 -12.22 0.72 22.72
CA GLY A 71 -13.35 1.28 23.46
C GLY A 71 -14.65 0.52 23.17
N ASP A 72 -15.64 1.23 22.63
CA ASP A 72 -16.95 0.67 22.25
C ASP A 72 -16.98 0.08 20.83
N LYS A 73 -15.89 0.17 20.07
CA LYS A 73 -15.82 -0.32 18.69
C LYS A 73 -15.22 -1.72 18.64
N ASP A 74 -15.85 -2.58 17.85
CA ASP A 74 -15.32 -3.88 17.49
C ASP A 74 -14.57 -3.76 16.16
N VAL A 75 -13.23 -3.69 16.25
CA VAL A 75 -12.36 -3.43 15.10
C VAL A 75 -11.96 -4.74 14.47
N THR A 76 -12.14 -4.85 13.15
CA THR A 76 -11.53 -5.93 12.35
C THR A 76 -10.17 -5.45 11.86
N PHE A 77 -9.11 -6.07 12.36
CA PHE A 77 -7.73 -5.73 12.01
C PHE A 77 -7.35 -6.26 10.62
N GLY A 78 -7.76 -7.48 10.32
CA GLY A 78 -7.42 -8.16 9.08
C GLY A 78 -7.88 -9.61 9.06
N ILE A 79 -7.57 -10.28 7.95
CA ILE A 79 -7.89 -11.68 7.69
C ILE A 79 -6.60 -12.50 7.66
N LEU A 80 -6.57 -13.54 8.48
CA LEU A 80 -5.50 -14.54 8.55
C LEU A 80 -5.93 -15.80 7.79
N GLU A 81 -5.29 -16.03 6.64
CA GLU A 81 -5.46 -17.22 5.81
C GLU A 81 -4.37 -18.23 6.15
N LEU A 82 -4.72 -19.25 6.92
CA LEU A 82 -3.81 -20.31 7.36
C LEU A 82 -3.73 -21.41 6.30
N ASN A 83 -2.56 -22.04 6.15
CA ASN A 83 -2.38 -23.11 5.18
C ASN A 83 -1.37 -24.16 5.62
N ASN A 84 -1.81 -25.42 5.61
CA ASN A 84 -0.97 -26.57 5.93
C ASN A 84 -0.79 -27.54 4.74
N SER A 85 -1.20 -27.14 3.54
CA SER A 85 -0.95 -27.92 2.33
C SER A 85 0.55 -28.00 2.01
N ALA A 86 0.93 -29.05 1.29
CA ALA A 86 2.31 -29.25 0.82
C ALA A 86 2.84 -28.09 -0.05
N LYS A 87 1.94 -27.35 -0.73
CA LYS A 87 2.30 -26.18 -1.54
C LYS A 87 2.83 -25.03 -0.69
N TYR A 88 2.17 -24.74 0.43
CA TYR A 88 2.50 -23.58 1.26
C TYR A 88 3.41 -23.92 2.44
N ARG A 89 3.52 -25.20 2.81
CA ARG A 89 4.48 -25.72 3.82
C ARG A 89 4.41 -24.96 5.15
N GLY A 90 3.21 -24.84 5.71
CA GLY A 90 2.99 -24.14 6.99
C GLY A 90 3.19 -22.63 6.88
N LYS A 91 2.83 -22.03 5.75
CA LYS A 91 2.80 -20.57 5.58
C LYS A 91 1.37 -20.06 5.62
N CYS A 92 1.15 -18.94 6.30
CA CYS A 92 -0.09 -18.20 6.26
C CYS A 92 0.07 -16.84 5.59
N PHE A 93 -1.06 -16.21 5.31
CA PHE A 93 -1.13 -14.84 4.79
C PHE A 93 -2.01 -14.00 5.70
N LEU A 94 -1.53 -12.81 6.06
CA LEU A 94 -2.30 -11.82 6.79
C LEU A 94 -2.56 -10.63 5.86
N SER A 95 -3.83 -10.41 5.53
CA SER A 95 -4.27 -9.24 4.77
C SER A 95 -4.92 -8.25 5.73
N LEU A 96 -4.37 -7.05 5.85
CA LEU A 96 -4.94 -6.03 6.75
C LEU A 96 -6.17 -5.39 6.12
N ASP A 97 -7.17 -5.13 6.97
CA ASP A 97 -8.38 -4.45 6.53
C ASP A 97 -8.10 -2.96 6.31
N GLN A 98 -8.62 -2.40 5.21
CA GLN A 98 -8.29 -1.03 4.81
C GLN A 98 -8.69 0.01 5.87
N PRO A 99 -9.90 -0.04 6.49
CA PRO A 99 -10.25 0.87 7.57
C PRO A 99 -9.25 0.88 8.73
N ALA A 100 -8.66 -0.27 9.08
CA ALA A 100 -7.68 -0.36 10.17
C ALA A 100 -6.41 0.47 9.88
N LEU A 101 -6.04 0.60 8.60
CA LEU A 101 -4.89 1.39 8.14
C LEU A 101 -5.15 2.91 8.12
N TYR A 102 -6.36 3.37 8.44
CA TYR A 102 -6.73 4.78 8.41
C TYR A 102 -7.48 5.27 9.65
N ASP A 103 -7.84 4.38 10.58
CA ASP A 103 -8.44 4.79 11.85
C ASP A 103 -7.35 5.33 12.79
N CYS A 104 -7.43 6.62 13.11
CA CYS A 104 -6.40 7.31 13.86
C CYS A 104 -6.48 6.97 15.35
N GLN A 105 -5.44 6.33 15.85
CA GLN A 105 -5.32 5.90 17.25
C GLN A 105 -4.65 6.96 18.12
N GLY A 106 -3.96 7.91 17.50
CA GLY A 106 -3.33 9.03 18.18
C GLY A 106 -2.22 9.64 17.35
N ARG A 107 -1.38 10.41 18.02
CA ARG A 107 -0.16 10.98 17.45
C ARG A 107 1.01 10.63 18.33
N ASP A 108 2.11 10.26 17.70
CA ASP A 108 3.38 10.08 18.39
C ASP A 108 3.79 11.41 19.04
N VAL A 109 4.17 11.37 20.32
CA VAL A 109 4.47 12.57 21.11
C VAL A 109 5.76 13.24 20.65
N CYS A 110 6.70 12.47 20.11
CA CYS A 110 8.02 12.94 19.69
C CYS A 110 7.99 13.48 18.26
N THR A 111 7.31 12.80 17.33
CA THR A 111 7.31 13.14 15.89
C THR A 111 6.05 13.88 15.45
N GLY A 112 4.95 13.79 16.22
CA GLY A 112 3.65 14.31 15.84
C GLY A 112 2.94 13.51 14.74
N GLU A 113 3.55 12.41 14.26
CA GLU A 113 3.01 11.53 13.24
C GLU A 113 1.77 10.81 13.74
N LYS A 114 0.74 10.68 12.89
CA LYS A 114 -0.45 9.89 13.23
C LYS A 114 -0.11 8.41 13.14
N TYR A 115 -0.54 7.65 14.13
CA TYR A 115 -0.51 6.19 14.06
C TYR A 115 -1.93 5.64 14.01
N ASN A 116 -2.06 4.46 13.41
CA ASN A 116 -3.30 3.73 13.26
C ASN A 116 -3.12 2.33 13.85
N HIS A 117 -4.11 1.47 13.65
CA HIS A 117 -4.13 0.11 14.18
C HIS A 117 -2.97 -0.78 13.73
N LEU A 118 -2.22 -0.43 12.67
CA LEU A 118 -1.01 -1.14 12.27
C LEU A 118 0.01 -1.26 13.40
N CYS A 119 0.01 -0.36 14.39
CA CYS A 119 0.90 -0.44 15.55
C CYS A 119 0.73 -1.74 16.38
N TYR A 120 -0.43 -2.40 16.29
CA TYR A 120 -0.69 -3.67 16.96
C TYR A 120 -0.11 -4.88 16.20
N LEU A 121 0.33 -4.71 14.94
CA LEU A 121 0.83 -5.81 14.12
C LEU A 121 1.93 -6.62 14.80
N PRO A 122 3.02 -6.02 15.36
CA PRO A 122 4.09 -6.80 15.97
C PRO A 122 3.66 -7.58 17.20
N TYR A 123 2.71 -7.04 17.97
CA TYR A 123 2.13 -7.74 19.12
C TYR A 123 1.30 -8.94 18.65
N ILE A 124 0.40 -8.73 17.69
CA ILE A 124 -0.46 -9.79 17.14
C ILE A 124 0.39 -10.92 16.55
N THR A 125 1.39 -10.60 15.73
CA THR A 125 2.24 -11.60 15.08
C THR A 125 3.08 -12.36 16.10
N SER A 126 3.61 -11.67 17.11
CA SER A 126 4.35 -12.30 18.22
C SER A 126 3.47 -13.24 19.05
N THR A 127 2.27 -12.80 19.46
CA THR A 127 1.32 -13.62 20.25
C THR A 127 0.89 -14.87 19.50
N LEU A 128 0.70 -14.79 18.18
CA LEU A 128 0.36 -15.93 17.33
C LEU A 128 1.58 -16.80 16.97
N GLY A 129 2.79 -16.44 17.39
CA GLY A 129 4.03 -17.15 17.05
C GLY A 129 4.37 -17.11 15.56
N LEU A 130 3.89 -16.10 14.83
CA LEU A 130 4.13 -15.94 13.40
C LEU A 130 5.54 -15.40 13.15
N VAL A 131 6.24 -15.98 12.17
CA VAL A 131 7.58 -15.51 11.75
C VAL A 131 7.50 -14.95 10.34
N LEU A 132 7.84 -13.67 10.18
CA LEU A 132 7.71 -12.98 8.90
C LEU A 132 8.56 -13.67 7.82
N ASN A 133 7.90 -14.16 6.78
CA ASN A 133 8.55 -14.79 5.65
C ASN A 133 8.72 -13.80 4.49
N ASN A 134 7.71 -12.96 4.22
CA ASN A 134 7.78 -11.94 3.16
C ASN A 134 6.63 -10.92 3.18
N ILE A 135 6.84 -9.70 2.66
CA ILE A 135 5.76 -8.77 2.26
C ILE A 135 5.31 -9.08 0.83
N THR A 136 4.09 -9.61 0.69
CA THR A 136 3.54 -10.07 -0.60
C THR A 136 2.77 -9.00 -1.37
N LEU A 137 2.25 -8.00 -0.66
CA LEU A 137 1.64 -6.81 -1.22
C LEU A 137 1.89 -5.65 -0.25
N LEU A 138 2.39 -4.54 -0.77
CA LEU A 138 2.49 -3.26 -0.05
C LEU A 138 2.07 -2.15 -1.01
N GLU A 139 0.98 -1.46 -0.69
CA GLU A 139 0.56 -0.25 -1.39
C GLU A 139 0.89 0.96 -0.52
N ILE A 140 1.75 1.87 -1.01
CA ILE A 140 2.06 3.13 -0.33
C ILE A 140 1.39 4.27 -1.10
N ALA A 141 0.51 5.00 -0.43
CA ALA A 141 -0.16 6.18 -0.94
C ALA A 141 0.57 7.46 -0.52
N ALA A 142 0.91 8.31 -1.48
CA ALA A 142 1.27 9.71 -1.24
C ALA A 142 0.06 10.59 -1.54
N ASP A 143 -0.63 11.02 -0.49
CA ASP A 143 -1.82 11.87 -0.59
C ASP A 143 -1.42 13.34 -0.51
N THR A 144 -1.89 14.16 -1.45
CA THR A 144 -1.59 15.60 -1.53
C THR A 144 -2.86 16.41 -1.81
N ASN A 145 -2.87 17.67 -1.40
CA ASN A 145 -3.93 18.62 -1.72
C ASN A 145 -3.72 19.37 -3.05
N VAL A 146 -2.66 19.02 -3.80
CA VAL A 146 -2.34 19.57 -5.12
C VAL A 146 -2.61 18.52 -6.19
N ASN A 147 -3.28 18.90 -7.30
CA ASN A 147 -3.52 17.96 -8.39
C ASN A 147 -2.25 17.77 -9.24
N PRO A 148 -1.59 16.59 -9.23
CA PRO A 148 -0.37 16.37 -10.02
C PRO A 148 -0.65 16.07 -11.50
N VAL A 149 -1.88 15.64 -11.84
CA VAL A 149 -2.23 15.14 -13.18
C VAL A 149 -1.99 16.19 -14.29
N PRO A 150 -2.41 17.46 -14.15
CA PRO A 150 -2.17 18.47 -15.19
C PRO A 150 -0.68 18.68 -15.48
N THR A 151 0.15 18.74 -14.43
CA THR A 151 1.60 18.96 -14.54
C THR A 151 2.28 17.81 -15.27
N ILE A 152 1.96 16.57 -14.89
CA ILE A 152 2.52 15.37 -15.53
C ILE A 152 2.11 15.32 -16.99
N ARG A 153 0.81 15.51 -17.30
CA ARG A 153 0.33 15.48 -18.69
C ARG A 153 0.97 16.58 -19.53
N ARG A 154 1.12 17.79 -18.99
CA ARG A 154 1.85 18.89 -19.65
C ARG A 154 3.27 18.44 -20.01
N MET A 155 4.03 17.88 -19.08
CA MET A 155 5.41 17.44 -19.32
C MET A 155 5.51 16.25 -20.28
N VAL A 156 4.51 15.34 -20.28
CA VAL A 156 4.42 14.25 -21.27
C VAL A 156 4.24 14.80 -22.69
N HIS A 157 3.39 15.83 -22.87
CA HIS A 157 3.11 16.42 -24.17
C HIS A 157 4.17 17.44 -24.62
N ASP A 158 4.83 18.12 -23.69
CA ASP A 158 5.89 19.10 -23.96
C ASP A 158 7.25 18.42 -24.24
N HIS A 159 7.26 17.51 -25.20
CA HIS A 159 8.45 16.82 -25.66
C HIS A 159 9.55 17.73 -26.24
N PRO A 160 9.30 18.97 -26.73
CA PRO A 160 10.37 19.89 -27.10
C PRO A 160 11.21 20.33 -25.90
N ASN A 161 10.58 20.59 -24.75
CA ASN A 161 11.26 21.12 -23.57
C ASN A 161 11.61 20.06 -22.52
N TYR A 162 10.95 18.91 -22.52
CA TYR A 162 11.17 17.85 -21.53
C TYR A 162 11.49 16.52 -22.17
N ASP A 163 12.49 15.84 -21.62
CA ASP A 163 12.71 14.41 -21.83
C ASP A 163 11.93 13.63 -20.77
N MET A 164 11.00 12.77 -21.19
CA MET A 164 10.33 11.81 -20.31
C MET A 164 11.22 10.58 -20.12
N ILE A 165 11.50 10.21 -18.88
CA ILE A 165 12.14 8.96 -18.53
C ILE A 165 11.13 8.06 -17.83
N LEU A 166 10.89 6.89 -18.42
CA LEU A 166 9.96 5.90 -17.92
C LEU A 166 10.72 4.59 -17.67
N ARG A 167 10.69 4.10 -16.44
CA ARG A 167 11.40 2.86 -16.02
C ARG A 167 12.89 2.89 -16.39
N GLY A 168 13.54 4.02 -16.10
CA GLY A 168 14.95 4.27 -16.41
C GLY A 168 15.29 4.46 -17.89
N LYS A 169 14.31 4.43 -18.80
CA LYS A 169 14.55 4.59 -20.25
C LYS A 169 13.91 5.87 -20.76
N LYS A 170 14.69 6.67 -21.51
CA LYS A 170 14.17 7.84 -22.21
C LYS A 170 13.16 7.41 -23.27
N VAL A 171 11.99 8.04 -23.28
CA VAL A 171 11.02 7.93 -24.38
C VAL A 171 11.56 8.79 -25.53
N ALA A 172 12.21 8.17 -26.50
CA ALA A 172 12.95 8.87 -27.55
C ALA A 172 12.06 9.40 -28.68
N ASP A 173 11.04 8.63 -29.07
CA ASP A 173 10.14 8.94 -30.17
C ASP A 173 8.80 9.44 -29.63
N ALA A 174 8.47 10.70 -29.92
CA ALA A 174 7.24 11.36 -29.50
C ALA A 174 5.98 10.78 -30.19
N ASN A 175 6.12 10.17 -31.36
CA ASN A 175 5.00 9.61 -32.12
C ASN A 175 4.71 8.14 -31.77
N ARG A 176 5.61 7.49 -31.03
CA ARG A 176 5.44 6.09 -30.64
C ARG A 176 4.52 5.96 -29.43
N LYS A 177 3.64 4.95 -29.46
CA LYS A 177 2.87 4.53 -28.29
C LYS A 177 3.81 4.26 -27.10
N ILE A 178 3.59 4.97 -25.99
CA ILE A 178 4.35 4.82 -24.75
C ILE A 178 3.84 3.56 -24.01
N GLY A 179 4.54 2.43 -24.19
CA GLY A 179 4.16 1.17 -23.55
C GLY A 179 4.15 1.29 -22.03
N GLY A 180 3.07 0.81 -21.40
CA GLY A 180 2.92 0.85 -19.94
C GLY A 180 2.59 2.21 -19.34
N TYR A 181 2.18 3.21 -20.14
CA TYR A 181 1.52 4.44 -19.69
C TYR A 181 0.09 4.47 -20.24
N TYR A 182 -0.89 4.69 -19.37
CA TYR A 182 -2.31 4.75 -19.76
C TYR A 182 -3.03 5.87 -19.02
N GLU A 183 -3.84 6.64 -19.75
CA GLU A 183 -4.82 7.57 -19.19
C GLU A 183 -6.20 6.92 -19.18
N THR A 184 -6.81 6.78 -18.01
CA THR A 184 -8.16 6.22 -17.85
C THR A 184 -9.12 7.32 -17.45
N TYR A 185 -10.14 7.55 -18.27
CA TYR A 185 -11.18 8.53 -18.01
C TYR A 185 -12.44 7.83 -17.49
N GLY A 186 -12.97 8.30 -16.36
CA GLY A 186 -14.35 8.01 -15.99
C GLY A 186 -15.30 8.85 -16.84
N ARG A 187 -16.51 8.32 -17.09
CA ARG A 187 -17.56 9.03 -17.80
C ARG A 187 -18.93 8.55 -17.39
N SER A 188 -19.90 9.45 -17.41
CA SER A 188 -21.31 9.12 -17.54
C SER A 188 -21.71 9.08 -19.02
N ARG A 189 -23.01 8.89 -19.29
CA ARG A 189 -23.55 9.01 -20.65
C ARG A 189 -23.42 10.43 -21.21
N GLU A 190 -23.36 11.44 -20.35
CA GLU A 190 -23.38 12.86 -20.74
C GLU A 190 -22.03 13.56 -20.61
N ARG A 191 -21.21 13.17 -19.63
CA ARG A 191 -19.99 13.88 -19.27
C ARG A 191 -18.82 12.94 -19.11
N GLN A 192 -17.66 13.37 -19.57
CA GLN A 192 -16.37 12.73 -19.30
C GLN A 192 -15.64 13.52 -18.23
N ASP A 193 -14.89 12.82 -17.38
CA ASP A 193 -13.99 13.43 -16.43
C ASP A 193 -12.99 14.38 -17.09
N ARG A 194 -12.80 15.56 -16.49
CA ARG A 194 -11.79 16.52 -16.97
C ARG A 194 -10.36 15.97 -16.85
N TYR A 195 -10.07 15.26 -15.76
CA TYR A 195 -8.75 14.70 -15.49
C TYR A 195 -8.81 13.17 -15.38
N PRO A 196 -7.96 12.46 -16.12
CA PRO A 196 -7.90 11.00 -16.05
C PRO A 196 -7.15 10.52 -14.81
N THR A 197 -7.31 9.24 -14.52
CA THR A 197 -6.34 8.48 -13.72
C THR A 197 -5.15 8.12 -14.61
N LEU A 198 -3.93 8.45 -14.18
CA LEU A 198 -2.71 8.05 -14.85
C LEU A 198 -2.24 6.71 -14.27
N ASN A 199 -1.96 5.74 -15.14
CA ASN A 199 -1.48 4.42 -14.75
C ASN A 199 -0.14 4.15 -15.41
N PHE A 200 0.83 3.75 -14.61
CA PHE A 200 2.16 3.32 -15.07
C PHE A 200 2.43 1.91 -14.58
N ARG A 201 2.71 0.99 -15.50
CA ARG A 201 3.06 -0.40 -15.21
C ARG A 201 4.01 -0.95 -16.27
N SER A 202 4.73 -2.02 -15.98
CA SER A 202 5.48 -2.73 -17.02
C SER A 202 4.55 -3.68 -17.77
N GLU A 203 4.57 -3.64 -19.10
CA GLU A 203 3.86 -4.61 -19.94
C GLU A 203 4.62 -5.95 -20.06
N LYS A 204 5.93 -5.93 -19.77
CA LYS A 204 6.81 -7.10 -19.91
C LYS A 204 7.05 -7.84 -18.61
N ASP A 205 6.85 -7.14 -17.49
CA ASP A 205 7.17 -7.64 -16.15
C ASP A 205 5.98 -7.33 -15.23
N PRO A 206 5.07 -8.30 -15.01
CA PRO A 206 3.92 -8.13 -14.13
C PRO A 206 4.27 -7.87 -12.67
N GLU A 207 5.48 -8.27 -12.23
CA GLU A 207 5.96 -8.10 -10.85
C GLU A 207 6.64 -6.73 -10.64
N TYR A 208 6.94 -6.00 -11.72
CA TYR A 208 7.41 -4.63 -11.64
C TYR A 208 6.34 -3.73 -10.99
N PRO A 209 6.73 -2.76 -10.14
CA PRO A 209 5.79 -1.90 -9.45
C PRO A 209 4.80 -1.20 -10.36
N LYS A 210 3.58 -1.01 -9.85
CA LYS A 210 2.54 -0.22 -10.51
C LYS A 210 2.43 1.12 -9.81
N LEU A 211 2.19 2.17 -10.57
CA LEU A 211 1.98 3.52 -10.07
C LEU A 211 0.66 4.04 -10.63
N ARG A 212 -0.19 4.55 -9.74
CA ARG A 212 -1.46 5.18 -10.11
C ARG A 212 -1.53 6.58 -9.54
N ILE A 213 -1.97 7.53 -10.35
CA ILE A 213 -2.09 8.93 -9.97
C ILE A 213 -3.48 9.44 -10.33
N TYR A 214 -4.26 9.88 -9.35
CA TYR A 214 -5.68 10.17 -9.55
C TYR A 214 -6.30 11.09 -8.50
N ASN A 215 -7.53 11.53 -8.77
CA ASN A 215 -8.36 12.27 -7.83
C ASN A 215 -9.00 11.28 -6.84
N LYS A 216 -8.44 11.22 -5.63
CA LYS A 216 -8.87 10.31 -4.57
C LYS A 216 -10.21 10.73 -3.97
N THR A 217 -10.46 12.03 -3.82
CA THR A 217 -11.77 12.54 -3.39
C THR A 217 -12.89 12.04 -4.29
N ARG A 218 -12.69 12.01 -5.62
CA ARG A 218 -13.69 11.46 -6.54
C ARG A 218 -13.93 9.97 -6.30
N GLU A 219 -12.88 9.16 -6.16
CA GLU A 219 -13.01 7.73 -5.86
C GLU A 219 -13.80 7.48 -4.57
N ILE A 220 -13.55 8.28 -3.52
CA ILE A 220 -14.26 8.20 -2.25
C ILE A 220 -15.74 8.56 -2.41
N LEU A 221 -16.07 9.58 -3.21
CA LEU A 221 -17.47 9.96 -3.48
C LEU A 221 -18.23 8.87 -4.26
N GLU A 222 -17.54 8.17 -5.15
CA GLU A 222 -18.10 7.07 -5.95
C GLU A 222 -18.19 5.75 -5.15
N SER A 223 -17.46 5.62 -4.04
CA SER A 223 -17.40 4.42 -3.20
C SER A 223 -17.96 4.70 -1.80
N SER A 224 -19.17 4.24 -1.50
CA SER A 224 -19.93 4.60 -0.28
C SER A 224 -19.30 4.22 1.08
N GLY A 225 -18.16 3.53 1.11
CA GLY A 225 -17.49 3.06 2.33
C GLY A 225 -16.15 3.73 2.69
N LYS A 226 -15.61 4.66 1.90
CA LYS A 226 -14.20 5.11 2.03
C LYS A 226 -13.98 6.46 2.74
N LYS A 227 -14.97 6.97 3.46
CA LYS A 227 -14.89 8.31 4.08
C LYS A 227 -13.74 8.47 5.09
N TYR A 228 -13.28 7.37 5.70
CA TYR A 228 -12.16 7.36 6.64
C TYR A 228 -10.84 7.84 6.03
N GLU A 229 -10.59 7.59 4.73
CA GLU A 229 -9.36 8.02 4.05
C GLU A 229 -9.27 9.55 3.94
N ALA A 230 -10.42 10.23 3.80
CA ALA A 230 -10.49 11.69 3.77
C ALA A 230 -10.24 12.29 5.16
N ALA A 231 -10.82 11.68 6.21
CA ALA A 231 -10.63 12.10 7.59
C ALA A 231 -9.15 11.99 8.01
N TRP A 232 -8.48 10.90 7.61
CA TRP A 232 -7.06 10.71 7.87
C TRP A 232 -6.18 11.84 7.33
N ASN A 233 -6.49 12.39 6.16
CA ASN A 233 -5.63 13.41 5.55
C ASN A 233 -5.72 14.79 6.22
N GLU A 234 -6.82 15.07 6.92
CA GLU A 234 -7.07 16.36 7.60
C GLU A 234 -7.02 17.57 6.65
N TYR A 235 -7.31 17.36 5.37
CA TYR A 235 -7.31 18.42 4.36
C TYR A 235 -8.58 19.29 4.39
N GLY A 236 -9.49 19.03 5.33
CA GLY A 236 -10.77 19.73 5.43
C GLY A 236 -11.59 19.59 4.14
N ASN A 237 -12.00 20.70 3.55
CA ASN A 237 -12.79 20.72 2.31
C ASN A 237 -11.94 20.67 1.03
N HIS A 238 -10.61 20.54 1.14
CA HIS A 238 -9.73 20.44 -0.03
C HIS A 238 -9.76 19.03 -0.60
N ALA A 239 -9.67 18.94 -1.94
CA ALA A 239 -9.58 17.66 -2.62
C ALA A 239 -8.28 16.93 -2.28
N VAL A 240 -8.36 15.61 -2.16
CA VAL A 240 -7.26 14.67 -2.00
C VAL A 240 -6.93 14.12 -3.38
N PHE A 241 -5.68 14.25 -3.78
CA PHE A 241 -5.10 13.56 -4.93
C PHE A 241 -4.07 12.56 -4.42
N ARG A 242 -3.99 11.40 -5.06
CA ARG A 242 -3.12 10.31 -4.63
C ARG A 242 -2.16 9.93 -5.74
N ALA A 243 -0.90 9.73 -5.36
CA ALA A 243 0.08 8.98 -6.13
C ALA A 243 0.46 7.72 -5.34
N GLU A 244 -0.09 6.57 -5.71
CA GLU A 244 0.12 5.30 -5.02
C GLU A 244 1.05 4.38 -5.81
N ILE A 245 1.91 3.66 -5.10
CA ILE A 245 2.71 2.58 -5.66
C ILE A 245 2.25 1.23 -5.09
N GLU A 246 2.14 0.22 -5.95
CA GLU A 246 1.89 -1.17 -5.58
C GLU A 246 3.18 -1.98 -5.72
N LEU A 247 3.64 -2.56 -4.62
CA LEU A 247 4.84 -3.40 -4.55
C LEU A 247 4.46 -4.85 -4.24
N ARG A 248 5.09 -5.78 -4.95
CA ARG A 248 5.03 -7.23 -4.69
C ARG A 248 6.35 -7.70 -4.08
N ASN A 249 6.42 -8.99 -3.73
CA ASN A 249 7.56 -9.64 -3.07
C ASN A 249 8.92 -9.16 -3.61
N GLU A 250 9.18 -9.42 -4.88
CA GLU A 250 10.49 -9.17 -5.49
C GLU A 250 10.87 -7.69 -5.45
N SER A 251 9.89 -6.80 -5.64
CA SER A 251 10.10 -5.35 -5.52
C SER A 251 10.44 -4.95 -4.08
N TYR A 252 9.77 -5.50 -3.08
CA TYR A 252 10.13 -5.21 -1.70
C TYR A 252 11.53 -5.74 -1.34
N ARG A 253 11.89 -6.94 -1.81
CA ARG A 253 13.24 -7.53 -1.61
C ARG A 253 14.34 -6.70 -2.29
N GLN A 254 14.06 -6.15 -3.47
CA GLN A 254 14.97 -5.22 -4.14
C GLN A 254 15.19 -3.94 -3.33
N TRP A 255 14.15 -3.40 -2.70
CA TRP A 255 14.28 -2.27 -1.77
C TRP A 255 15.20 -2.64 -0.59
N LEU A 256 14.95 -3.76 0.09
CA LEU A 256 15.80 -4.21 1.21
C LEU A 256 17.27 -4.35 0.80
N SER A 257 17.52 -4.96 -0.36
CA SER A 257 18.87 -5.12 -0.91
C SER A 257 19.54 -3.79 -1.24
N HIS A 258 18.77 -2.79 -1.68
CA HIS A 258 19.27 -1.46 -1.97
C HIS A 258 19.61 -0.68 -0.69
N ILE A 259 18.76 -0.76 0.33
CA ILE A 259 18.88 0.07 1.52
C ILE A 259 19.86 -0.53 2.54
N ALA A 260 20.01 -1.85 2.61
CA ALA A 260 20.93 -2.53 3.52
C ALA A 260 22.37 -1.97 3.54
N PRO A 261 23.04 -1.69 2.41
CA PRO A 261 24.38 -1.09 2.43
C PRO A 261 24.41 0.40 2.81
N ILE A 262 23.26 1.09 2.81
CA ILE A 262 23.16 2.53 3.08
C ILE A 262 22.74 2.78 4.53
N LYS A 263 21.73 2.03 5.00
CA LYS A 263 21.14 2.10 6.32
C LYS A 263 20.80 0.66 6.77
N PRO A 264 21.77 -0.09 7.33
CA PRO A 264 21.63 -1.52 7.61
C PRO A 264 20.40 -1.89 8.44
N GLU A 265 20.03 -1.05 9.39
CA GLU A 265 18.84 -1.20 10.24
C GLU A 265 17.51 -1.13 9.47
N TRP A 266 17.54 -0.69 8.21
CA TRP A 266 16.38 -0.66 7.31
C TRP A 266 16.38 -1.80 6.29
N GLY A 267 17.47 -2.58 6.22
CA GLY A 267 17.65 -3.66 5.26
C GLY A 267 17.16 -5.03 5.75
N CYS A 268 16.79 -5.14 7.03
CA CYS A 268 16.35 -6.38 7.65
C CYS A 268 14.85 -6.63 7.37
N LEU A 269 14.51 -7.82 6.88
CA LEU A 269 13.12 -8.19 6.67
C LEU A 269 12.36 -8.33 7.99
N GLU A 270 13.01 -8.88 9.01
CA GLU A 270 12.37 -9.19 10.31
C GLU A 270 11.88 -7.92 11.00
N ASP A 271 12.56 -6.80 10.78
CA ASP A 271 12.19 -5.48 11.32
C ASP A 271 11.11 -4.76 10.48
N ALA A 272 10.70 -5.33 9.35
CA ALA A 272 9.83 -4.64 8.39
C ALA A 272 8.48 -4.21 9.00
N GLU A 273 7.91 -4.99 9.93
CA GLU A 273 6.65 -4.63 10.59
C GLU A 273 6.77 -3.33 11.39
N HIS A 274 7.87 -3.20 12.15
CA HIS A 274 8.16 -2.01 12.92
C HIS A 274 8.53 -0.83 12.02
N LEU A 275 9.37 -1.08 11.00
CA LEU A 275 9.83 -0.03 10.08
C LEU A 275 8.67 0.56 9.29
N LEU A 276 7.67 -0.24 8.89
CA LEU A 276 6.49 0.24 8.18
C LEU A 276 5.62 1.20 9.00
N LEU A 277 5.81 1.30 10.33
CA LEU A 277 5.17 2.31 11.19
C LEU A 277 5.78 3.71 11.04
N SER A 278 7.02 3.81 10.58
CA SER A 278 7.71 5.10 10.36
C SER A 278 7.31 5.73 9.03
N GLU A 279 6.90 7.01 9.05
CA GLU A 279 6.66 7.74 7.79
C GLU A 279 7.94 7.87 6.97
N GLU A 280 9.08 8.15 7.62
CA GLU A 280 10.39 8.25 6.96
C GLU A 280 10.71 7.01 6.11
N TYR A 281 10.49 5.82 6.65
CA TYR A 281 10.73 4.57 5.96
C TYR A 281 9.77 4.37 4.77
N ARG A 282 8.47 4.65 4.96
CA ARG A 282 7.47 4.59 3.88
C ARG A 282 7.79 5.58 2.75
N THR A 283 8.18 6.80 3.10
CA THR A 283 8.59 7.83 2.16
C THR A 283 9.83 7.40 1.39
N ALA A 284 10.82 6.79 2.06
CA ALA A 284 12.04 6.31 1.41
C ALA A 284 11.75 5.22 0.37
N ILE A 285 10.89 4.24 0.69
CA ILE A 285 10.41 3.23 -0.26
C ILE A 285 9.70 3.89 -1.44
N TRP A 286 8.79 4.82 -1.14
CA TRP A 286 8.02 5.52 -2.17
C TRP A 286 8.93 6.27 -3.14
N LEU A 287 9.88 7.06 -2.62
CA LEU A 287 10.86 7.81 -3.41
C LEU A 287 11.76 6.90 -4.22
N TYR A 288 12.22 5.79 -3.64
CA TYR A 288 13.07 4.81 -4.33
C TYR A 288 12.39 4.31 -5.61
N TRP A 289 11.12 3.94 -5.51
CA TRP A 289 10.38 3.38 -6.63
C TRP A 289 9.92 4.45 -7.62
N THR A 290 9.33 5.54 -7.16
CA THR A 290 8.79 6.56 -8.08
C THR A 290 9.87 7.21 -8.94
N ARG A 291 11.07 7.47 -8.38
CA ARG A 291 12.24 7.97 -9.14
C ARG A 291 12.74 7.00 -10.21
N ARG A 292 12.49 5.70 -10.05
CA ARG A 292 12.81 4.68 -11.07
C ARG A 292 11.70 4.54 -12.09
N MET A 293 10.46 4.81 -11.69
CA MET A 293 9.28 4.66 -12.54
C MET A 293 9.09 5.82 -13.50
N LEU A 294 9.08 7.06 -13.02
CA LEU A 294 8.79 8.24 -13.84
C LEU A 294 9.54 9.47 -13.32
N TYR A 295 10.26 10.13 -14.22
CA TYR A 295 10.76 11.49 -14.01
C TYR A 295 10.96 12.20 -15.34
N PHE A 296 11.12 13.51 -15.27
CA PHE A 296 11.36 14.37 -16.43
C PHE A 296 12.71 15.06 -16.30
N ARG A 297 13.33 15.37 -17.44
CA ARG A 297 14.53 16.20 -17.49
C ARG A 297 14.29 17.38 -18.44
N PRO A 298 14.41 18.63 -17.97
CA PRO A 298 14.36 19.78 -18.85
C PRO A 298 15.52 19.73 -19.85
N LYS A 299 15.22 19.93 -21.14
CA LYS A 299 16.25 20.00 -22.17
C LYS A 299 17.10 21.25 -21.97
N GLY A 300 18.40 21.10 -22.22
CA GLY A 300 19.39 22.14 -21.92
C GLY A 300 19.85 22.19 -20.46
N ARG A 301 19.17 21.51 -19.52
CA ARG A 301 19.55 21.46 -18.10
C ARG A 301 19.87 20.03 -17.64
N ARG A 302 21.02 19.51 -18.09
CA ARG A 302 21.38 18.08 -17.95
C ARG A 302 21.36 17.50 -16.53
N LYS A 303 21.54 18.34 -15.50
CA LYS A 303 21.58 17.89 -14.09
C LYS A 303 20.22 18.02 -13.39
N GLU A 304 19.28 18.75 -13.98
CA GLU A 304 17.97 18.97 -13.38
C GLU A 304 17.07 17.76 -13.66
N VAL A 305 16.44 17.27 -12.59
CA VAL A 305 15.47 16.18 -12.62
C VAL A 305 14.23 16.71 -11.93
N ILE A 306 13.08 16.47 -12.55
CA ILE A 306 11.77 16.72 -11.97
C ILE A 306 11.13 15.36 -11.76
N ASP A 307 11.05 14.92 -10.50
CA ASP A 307 10.43 13.66 -10.13
C ASP A 307 9.01 13.87 -9.56
N LEU A 308 8.36 12.77 -9.15
CA LEU A 308 7.00 12.87 -8.60
C LEU A 308 6.95 13.61 -7.27
N ALA A 309 8.01 13.59 -6.45
CA ALA A 309 8.05 14.31 -5.19
C ALA A 309 7.97 15.82 -5.44
N ASP A 310 8.76 16.32 -6.40
CA ASP A 310 8.74 17.73 -6.82
C ASP A 310 7.35 18.14 -7.35
N ILE A 311 6.67 17.23 -8.05
CA ILE A 311 5.35 17.49 -8.63
C ILE A 311 4.26 17.53 -7.55
N ILE A 312 4.27 16.61 -6.58
CA ILE A 312 3.24 16.55 -5.53
C ILE A 312 3.48 17.56 -4.40
N SER A 313 4.72 18.02 -4.20
CA SER A 313 5.05 19.19 -3.36
C SER A 313 4.70 20.52 -4.06
N GLY A 314 4.52 20.47 -5.38
CA GLY A 314 4.24 21.61 -6.24
C GLY A 314 5.45 22.52 -6.47
N GLU A 315 6.66 22.01 -6.25
CA GLU A 315 7.94 22.67 -6.54
C GLU A 315 8.29 22.59 -8.03
N ALA A 316 7.65 21.67 -8.78
CA ALA A 316 7.81 21.47 -10.22
C ALA A 316 7.16 22.55 -11.14
N CYS A 317 6.90 23.75 -10.61
CA CYS A 317 6.23 24.84 -11.33
C CYS A 317 7.18 25.97 -11.70
#